data_AF-A0A832S333-F1
#
_entry.id   AF-A0A832S333-F1
#
_cell.length_a   1.000
_cell.length_b   1.000
_cell.length_c   1.000
_cell.angle_alpha   90.00
_cell.angle_beta   90.00
_cell.angle_gamma   90.00
#
_symmetry.space_group_name_H-M   'P 1'
#
loop_
_entity.id
_entity.type
_entity.pdbx_description
1 polymer ?
#
loop_
_entity_poly.entity_id
_entity_poly.type
_entity_poly.pdbx_seq_one_letter_code
_entity_poly.pdbx_strand_id
1 'polypeptide(L)' 'MKINDKCVGCGQSASFCKKGAIEVKGRARSTDACIECGLCIPYCPVKAIEVPA' A
#
# COMPACT_ATOMS: atom_id res chain seq x y z
N MET A 1 1.80 -6.83 -4.59
CA MET A 1 0.77 -6.03 -3.88
C MET A 1 -0.14 -5.42 -4.92
N LYS A 2 -1.46 -5.55 -4.73
CA LYS A 2 -2.49 -4.96 -5.59
C LYS A 2 -3.23 -3.86 -4.83
N ILE A 3 -3.49 -2.75 -5.52
CA ILE A 3 -4.21 -1.60 -4.96
C ILE A 3 -5.42 -1.35 -5.85
N ASN A 4 -6.62 -1.38 -5.27
CA ASN A 4 -7.86 -1.19 -6.01
C ASN A 4 -8.33 0.28 -6.01
N ASP A 5 -9.42 0.56 -6.72
CA ASP A 5 -9.92 1.93 -6.95
C ASP A 5 -10.48 2.62 -5.70
N LYS A 6 -10.62 1.91 -4.56
CA LYS A 6 -10.95 2.56 -3.29
C LYS A 6 -9.80 3.39 -2.72
N CYS A 7 -8.58 3.26 -3.27
CA CYS A 7 -7.44 4.03 -2.83
C CYS A 7 -7.63 5.53 -3.14
N VAL A 8 -7.73 6.33 -2.09
CA VAL A 8 -7.87 7.80 -2.17
C VAL A 8 -6.53 8.54 -2.05
N GLY A 9 -5.40 7.83 -2.03
CA GLY A 9 -4.08 8.46 -1.94
C GLY A 9 -3.75 9.08 -0.58
N CYS A 10 -4.34 8.61 0.52
CA CYS A 10 -4.14 9.20 1.86
C CYS A 10 -2.73 9.03 2.45
N GLY A 11 -1.82 8.29 1.80
CA GLY A 11 -0.44 8.15 2.25
C GLY A 11 -0.17 7.19 3.41
N GLN A 12 -1.20 6.71 4.11
CA GLN A 12 -1.04 5.85 5.30
C GLN A 12 -0.20 4.60 5.02
N SER A 13 -0.46 3.91 3.91
CA SER A 13 0.30 2.71 3.53
C SER A 13 1.79 2.99 3.32
N ALA A 14 2.15 4.16 2.79
CA ALA A 14 3.53 4.59 2.65
C ALA A 14 4.18 4.88 4.00
N SER A 15 3.47 5.54 4.92
CA SER A 15 3.98 5.83 6.27
C SER A 15 4.30 4.58 7.08
N PHE A 16 3.53 3.50 6.94
CA PHE A 16 3.78 2.23 7.64
C PHE A 16 4.70 1.28 6.88
N CYS A 17 5.05 1.57 5.63
CA CYS A 17 5.93 0.72 4.86
C CYS A 17 7.39 0.88 5.31
N LYS A 18 7.84 0.00 6.22
CA LYS A 18 9.24 0.00 6.71
C LYS A 18 10.29 -0.19 5.61
N LYS A 19 9.90 -0.75 4.47
CA LYS A 19 10.78 -0.93 3.30
C LYS A 19 10.83 0.31 2.40
N GLY A 20 10.01 1.33 2.64
CA GLY A 20 9.88 2.49 1.75
C GLY A 20 9.38 2.10 0.35
N ALA A 21 8.71 0.96 0.22
CA ALA A 21 8.36 0.37 -1.07
C ALA A 21 7.04 0.89 -1.66
N ILE A 22 6.41 1.89 -1.04
CA ILE A 22 5.11 2.43 -1.45
C ILE A 22 5.26 3.92 -1.74
N GLU A 23 4.91 4.32 -2.95
CA GLU A 23 4.86 5.71 -3.39
C GLU A 23 3.41 6.18 -3.50
N VAL A 24 3.15 7.46 -3.22
CA VAL A 24 1.82 8.05 -3.35
C VAL A 24 1.86 9.27 -4.25
N LYS A 25 1.26 9.15 -5.44
CA LYS A 25 1.07 10.24 -6.41
C LYS A 25 -0.38 10.20 -6.90
N GLY A 26 -1.29 10.73 -6.08
CA GLY A 26 -2.74 10.61 -6.26
C GLY A 26 -3.30 9.26 -5.79
N ARG A 27 -2.69 8.13 -6.18
CA ARG A 27 -2.94 6.81 -5.60
C ARG A 27 -1.65 6.19 -5.09
N ALA A 28 -1.78 5.29 -4.11
CA ALA A 28 -0.66 4.48 -3.67
C ALA A 28 -0.26 3.49 -4.78
N ARG A 29 1.04 3.27 -4.95
CA ARG A 29 1.63 2.30 -5.87
C ARG A 29 2.78 1.60 -5.18
N SER A 30 2.88 0.28 -5.33
CA SER A 30 4.04 -0.48 -4.90
C SER A 30 5.17 -0.40 -5.92
N THR A 31 6.39 -0.37 -5.42
CA THR A 31 7.64 -0.50 -6.20
C THR A 31 8.16 -1.94 -6.14
N ASP A 32 9.21 -2.23 -6.90
CA ASP A 32 9.89 -3.54 -6.90
C ASP A 32 10.55 -3.90 -5.55
N ALA A 33 10.71 -2.93 -4.66
CA ALA A 33 11.18 -3.16 -3.28
C ALA A 33 10.13 -3.81 -2.38
N CYS A 34 8.87 -3.96 -2.85
CA CYS A 34 7.79 -4.52 -2.06
C CYS A 34 7.95 -6.04 -1.94
N ILE A 35 8.21 -6.50 -0.71
CA ILE A 35 8.32 -7.94 -0.38
C ILE A 35 6.98 -8.58 0.01
N GLU A 36 5.87 -7.91 -0.30
CA GLU A 36 4.51 -8.42 -0.06
C GLU A 36 4.20 -8.84 1.38
N CYS A 37 4.86 -8.26 2.39
CA CYS A 37 4.73 -8.64 3.80
C CYS A 37 3.35 -8.40 4.45
N GLY A 38 2.41 -7.77 3.74
CA GLY A 38 1.04 -7.53 4.21
C GLY A 38 0.86 -6.53 5.37
N LEU A 39 1.93 -6.02 5.98
CA LEU A 39 1.85 -5.13 7.15
C LEU A 39 1.02 -3.85 6.92
N CYS A 40 0.92 -3.37 5.68
CA CYS A 40 0.14 -2.17 5.34
C CYS A 40 -1.37 -2.43 5.19
N ILE A 41 -1.81 -3.69 5.05
CA ILE A 41 -3.23 -4.05 4.90
C ILE A 41 -4.10 -3.51 6.05
N PRO A 42 -3.81 -3.82 7.34
CA PRO A 42 -4.66 -3.40 8.45
C PRO A 42 -4.71 -1.87 8.62
N TYR A 43 -3.72 -1.14 8.12
CA TYR A 43 -3.64 0.32 8.22
C TYR A 43 -4.33 1.04 7.06
N CYS A 44 -4.88 0.32 6.07
CA CYS A 44 -5.64 0.94 5.00
C CYS A 44 -7.09 1.18 5.45
N PRO A 45 -7.51 2.43 5.74
CA PRO A 45 -8.85 2.72 6.27
C PRO A 45 -9.96 2.33 5.30
N VAL A 46 -9.66 2.38 4.00
CA VAL A 46 -10.57 2.05 2.89
C VAL A 46 -10.41 0.63 2.37
N LYS A 47 -9.56 -0.19 3.02
CA LYS A 47 -9.28 -1.59 2.65
C LYS A 47 -8.99 -1.76 1.15
N ALA A 48 -8.15 -0.89 0.61
CA ALA A 48 -7.82 -0.86 -0.82
C ALA A 48 -6.61 -1.74 -1.20
N ILE A 49 -5.99 -2.43 -0.24
CA ILE A 49 -4.71 -3.13 -0.40
C ILE A 49 -4.91 -4.63 -0.26
N GLU A 50 -4.34 -5.38 -1.20
CA GLU A 50 -4.30 -6.85 -1.21
C GLU A 50 -2.87 -7.31 -1.52
N VAL A 51 -2.38 -8.35 -0.84
CA VAL A 51 -1.15 -9.06 -1.23
C VAL A 51 -1.49 -10.53 -1.53
N PRO A 52 -0.86 -11.15 -2.55
CA PRO A 52 -0.96 -12.59 -2.76
C PRO A 52 -0.41 -13.31 -1.52
N ALA A 53 -1.07 -14.41 -1.13
CA ALA A 53 -0.57 -15.32 -0.09
C ALA A 53 0.57 -16.19 -0.62
#